data_AF-A0A527ZP26-F1
#
_entry.id   AF-A0A527ZP26-F1
#
_cell.length_a   1.000
_cell.length_b   1.000
_cell.length_c   1.000
_cell.angle_alpha   90.00
_cell.angle_beta   90.00
_cell.angle_gamma   90.00
#
_symmetry.space_group_name_H-M   'P 1'
#
loop_
_entity.id
_entity.type
_entity.pdbx_description
1 polymer ?
#
loop_
_entity_poly.entity_id
_entity_poly.type
_entity_poly.pdbx_seq_one_letter_code
_entity_poly.pdbx_strand_id
1 'polypeptide(L)' 'MNKAKVFWSGRSQAVRLPKEFRFETEEVSIRRQGRAVILE' A
#
# COMPACT_ATOMS: atom_id res chain seq x y z
N MET A 1 -1.41 -11.03 -13.33
CA MET A 1 -0.55 -10.55 -12.21
C MET A 1 -0.84 -9.08 -12.02
N ASN A 2 -1.61 -8.72 -10.99
CA ASN A 2 -1.97 -7.33 -10.76
C ASN A 2 -0.76 -6.63 -10.13
N LYS A 3 -0.23 -5.62 -10.81
CA LYS A 3 0.89 -4.80 -10.35
C LYS A 3 0.35 -3.43 -9.96
N ALA A 4 0.82 -2.87 -8.85
CA ALA A 4 0.53 -1.51 -8.45
C ALA A 4 1.73 -0.60 -8.77
N LYS A 5 1.46 0.67 -9.07
CA LYS A 5 2.52 1.66 -9.30
C LYS A 5 3.07 2.15 -7.96
N VAL A 6 4.38 2.06 -7.77
CA VAL A 6 5.11 2.75 -6.71
C VAL A 6 5.49 4.13 -7.22
N PHE A 7 5.26 5.16 -6.41
CA PHE A 7 5.56 6.55 -6.74
C PHE A 7 5.96 7.33 -5.48
N TRP A 8 6.47 8.54 -5.67
CA TRP A 8 6.78 9.46 -4.58
C TRP A 8 5.69 10.53 -4.46
N SER A 9 5.26 10.82 -3.24
CA SER A 9 4.37 11.93 -2.89
C SER A 9 5.10 12.82 -1.88
N GLY A 10 5.62 13.96 -2.35
CA GLY A 10 6.55 14.77 -1.57
C GLY A 10 7.79 13.97 -1.16
N ARG A 11 8.02 13.84 0.15
CA ARG A 11 9.16 13.10 0.73
C ARG A 11 8.84 11.64 1.06
N SER A 12 7.62 11.17 0.77
CA SER A 12 7.15 9.84 1.14
C SER A 12 7.01 8.94 -0.08
N GLN A 13 7.33 7.66 0.07
CA GLN A 13 7.03 6.64 -0.94
C GLN A 13 5.60 6.14 -0.76
N ALA A 14 4.87 5.96 -1.86
CA ALA A 14 3.48 5.54 -1.88
C ALA A 14 3.23 4.46 -2.93
N VAL A 15 2.17 3.68 -2.73
CA VAL A 15 1.66 2.69 -3.70
C VAL A 15 0.25 3.10 -4.09
N ARG A 16 -0.04 3.14 -5.39
CA ARG A 16 -1.42 3.39 -5.87
C ARG A 16 -2.22 2.10 -5.77
N LEU A 17 -3.20 2.05 -4.87
CA LEU A 17 -4.12 0.91 -4.75
C LEU A 17 -5.11 0.88 -5.93
N PRO A 18 -5.15 -0.21 -6.72
CA PRO A 18 -6.25 -0.48 -7.65
C PRO A 18 -7.60 -0.52 -6.92
N LYS A 19 -8.70 -0.31 -7.66
CA LYS A 19 -10.04 -0.14 -7.07
C LYS A 19 -10.44 -1.32 -6.18
N GLU A 20 -10.11 -2.53 -6.62
CA GLU A 20 -10.41 -3.79 -5.95
C GLU A 20 -9.61 -4.01 -4.65
N PHE A 21 -8.61 -3.18 -4.35
CA PHE A 21 -7.78 -3.27 -3.15
C PHE A 21 -7.86 -2.00 -2.27
N ARG A 22 -8.83 -1.11 -2.49
CA ARG A 22 -9.01 0.08 -1.65
C ARG A 22 -9.59 -0.31 -0.28
N PHE A 23 -9.16 0.37 0.77
CA PHE A 23 -9.73 0.24 2.11
C PHE A 23 -10.95 1.15 2.27
N GLU A 24 -11.88 0.76 3.15
CA GLU A 24 -13.01 1.59 3.57
C GLU A 24 -12.71 2.40 4.85
N THR A 25 -11.47 2.30 5.35
CA THR A 25 -10.97 2.98 6.55
C THR A 25 -10.02 4.12 6.19
N GLU A 26 -9.83 5.05 7.12
CA GLU A 26 -8.88 6.17 6.97
C GLU A 26 -7.43 5.75 7.29
N GLU A 27 -7.27 4.74 8.14
CA GLU A 27 -5.98 4.24 8.61
C GLU A 27 -5.95 2.70 8.61
N VAL A 28 -4.74 2.16 8.51
CA VAL A 28 -4.43 0.72 8.62
C VAL A 28 -3.14 0.56 9.42
N SER A 29 -3.03 -0.55 10.13
CA SER A 29 -1.77 -0.94 10.74
C SER A 29 -0.80 -1.46 9.67
N ILE A 30 0.50 -1.28 9.91
CA ILE A 30 1.55 -1.70 8.99
C ILE A 30 2.57 -2.56 9.72
N ARG A 31 2.88 -3.73 9.14
CA ARG A 31 3.96 -4.59 9.64
C ARG A 31 4.71 -5.25 8.50
N ARG A 32 5.92 -5.74 8.82
CA ARG A 32 6.78 -6.44 7.86
C ARG A 32 6.86 -7.92 8.21
N GLN A 33 6.68 -8.78 7.20
CA GLN A 33 6.85 -10.23 7.34
C GLN A 33 7.80 -10.72 6.24
N GLY A 34 9.08 -10.86 6.60
CA GLY A 34 10.16 -11.15 5.64
C GLY A 34 10.28 -10.05 4.58
N ARG A 35 10.01 -10.40 3.31
CA ARG A 35 10.01 -9.46 2.18
C ARG A 35 8.65 -8.80 1.92
N ALA A 36 7.60 -9.24 2.60
CA ALA A 36 6.26 -8.68 2.46
C ALA A 36 6.05 -7.51 3.42
N VAL A 37 5.27 -6.52 2.97
CA VAL A 37 4.63 -5.51 3.82
C VAL A 37 3.16 -5.87 3.88
N ILE A 38 2.62 -5.99 5.09
CA ILE A 38 1.22 -6.31 5.34
C ILE A 38 0.54 -5.06 5.88
N LEU A 39 -0.61 -4.76 5.31
CA LEU A 39 -1.52 -3.69 5.72
C LEU A 39 -2.80 -4.36 6.22
N GLU A 40 -3.19 -4.10 7.46
CA GLU A 40 -4.38 -4.70 8.12
C GLU A 40 -5.11 -3.69 9.01
#